data_AF-A0A971JUE8-F1
#
_entry.id   AF-A0A971JUE8-F1
#
_cell.length_a   1.000
_cell.length_b   1.000
_cell.length_c   1.000
_cell.angle_alpha   90.00
_cell.angle_beta   90.00
_cell.angle_gamma   90.00
#
_symmetry.space_group_name_H-M   'P 1'
#
loop_
_entity.id
_entity.type
_entity.pdbx_description
1 polymer ?
#
loop_
_entity_poly.entity_id
_entity_poly.type
_entity_poly.pdbx_seq_one_letter_code
_entity_poly.pdbx_strand_id
1 'polypeptide(L)'
;MNFAFSDEQEELRKVVRQFLENKSPETAVREQMDTETGYDPAVWSQMAEQLGLQGLAIPEEFGGSGFGFIELVVIFEEMGR
;
A
#
# COMPACT_ATOMS: atom_id res chain seq x y z
N MET A 1 25.93 10.84 5.36
CA MET A 1 24.75 10.00 5.64
C MET A 1 23.60 10.60 4.87
N ASN A 2 22.94 9.83 4.00
CA ASN A 2 21.79 10.28 3.23
C ASN A 2 20.55 9.58 3.79
N PHE A 3 19.55 10.36 4.20
CA PHE A 3 18.29 9.88 4.76
C PHE A 3 17.11 10.06 3.79
N ALA A 4 17.37 10.57 2.58
CA ALA A 4 16.35 10.63 1.55
C ALA A 4 16.03 9.22 1.04
N PHE A 5 14.78 9.02 0.64
CA PHE A 5 14.39 7.84 -0.11
C PHE A 5 15.18 7.73 -1.41
N SER A 6 15.38 6.50 -1.87
CA SER A 6 15.83 6.25 -3.24
C SER A 6 14.76 6.68 -4.25
N ASP A 7 15.16 6.84 -5.51
CA ASP A 7 14.21 7.15 -6.58
C ASP A 7 13.10 6.09 -6.69
N GLU A 8 13.45 4.81 -6.51
CA GLU A 8 12.50 3.69 -6.52
C GLU A 8 11.50 3.77 -5.35
N GLN A 9 11.98 4.11 -4.15
CA GLN A 9 11.11 4.32 -2.99
C GLN A 9 10.20 5.53 -3.18
N GLU A 10 10.68 6.60 -3.83
CA GLU A 10 9.87 7.78 -4.13
C GLU A 10 8.82 7.48 -5.22
N GLU A 11 9.13 6.64 -6.20
CA GLU A 11 8.14 6.14 -7.16
C GLU A 11 7.08 5.27 -6.49
N LEU A 12 7.49 4.31 -5.65
CA LEU A 12 6.56 3.49 -4.86
C LEU A 12 5.62 4.38 -4.03
N ARG A 13 6.18 5.38 -3.34
CA ARG A 13 5.43 6.36 -2.56
C ARG A 13 4.35 7.06 -3.40
N LYS A 14 4.70 7.56 -4.58
CA LYS A 14 3.78 8.27 -5.48
C LYS A 14 2.66 7.36 -5.98
N VAL A 15 2.97 6.13 -6.37
CA VAL A 15 1.99 5.16 -6.86
C VAL A 15 0.98 4.81 -5.76
N VAL A 16 1.47 4.49 -4.56
CA VAL A 16 0.62 4.13 -3.42
C VAL A 16 -0.26 5.31 -3.01
N ARG A 17 0.31 6.52 -2.92
CA ARG A 17 -0.43 7.74 -2.67
C ARG A 17 -1.59 7.93 -3.63
N GLN A 18 -1.30 7.89 -4.93
CA GLN A 18 -2.28 8.13 -5.96
C GLN A 18 -3.41 7.09 -5.93
N PHE A 19 -3.08 5.83 -5.61
CA PHE A 19 -4.06 4.78 -5.43
C PHE A 19 -4.97 5.07 -4.23
N LEU A 20 -4.40 5.38 -3.06
CA LEU A 20 -5.15 5.63 -1.83
C LEU A 20 -6.02 6.89 -1.91
N GLU A 21 -5.53 7.96 -2.52
CA GLU A 21 -6.32 9.19 -2.75
C GLU A 21 -7.57 8.90 -3.59
N ASN A 22 -7.50 7.92 -4.49
CA ASN A 22 -8.63 7.52 -5.34
C ASN A 22 -9.54 6.46 -4.70
N LYS A 23 -8.99 5.52 -3.92
CA LYS A 23 -9.70 4.32 -3.46
C LYS A 23 -10.05 4.32 -1.97
N SER A 24 -9.36 5.14 -1.18
CA SER A 24 -9.52 5.23 0.27
C SER A 24 -9.68 6.68 0.76
N PRO A 25 -10.52 7.53 0.13
CA PRO A 25 -10.84 8.83 0.70
C PRO A 25 -11.54 8.65 2.06
N GLU A 26 -11.44 9.66 2.94
CA GLU A 26 -12.01 9.62 4.30
C GLU A 26 -13.48 9.18 4.32
N THR A 27 -14.29 9.65 3.35
CA THR A 27 -15.70 9.27 3.25
C THR A 27 -15.88 7.77 3.02
N ALA A 28 -15.09 7.16 2.13
CA ALA A 28 -15.14 5.73 1.88
C ALA A 28 -14.68 4.94 3.10
N VAL A 29 -13.62 5.39 3.79
CA VAL A 29 -13.15 4.77 5.03
C VAL A 29 -14.27 4.78 6.09
N ARG A 30 -14.94 5.92 6.28
CA ARG A 30 -16.06 6.05 7.22
C ARG A 30 -17.22 5.11 6.87
N GLU A 31 -17.56 5.00 5.59
CA GLU A 31 -18.57 4.05 5.12
C GLU A 31 -18.18 2.60 5.42
N GLN A 32 -16.92 2.22 5.17
CA GLN A 32 -16.46 0.86 5.45
C GLN A 32 -16.44 0.53 6.94
N MET A 33 -16.14 1.49 7.82
CA MET A 33 -16.17 1.31 9.28
C MET A 33 -17.56 0.91 9.81
N ASP A 34 -18.63 1.28 9.13
CA ASP A 34 -20.01 0.93 9.51
C ASP A 34 -20.43 -0.47 8.99
N THR A 35 -19.60 -1.11 8.15
CA THR A 35 -19.84 -2.46 7.65
C THR A 35 -19.27 -3.52 8.59
N GLU A 36 -19.80 -4.75 8.51
CA GLU A 36 -19.27 -5.89 9.28
C GLU A 36 -17.83 -6.25 8.86
N THR A 37 -17.49 -6.09 7.58
CA THR A 37 -16.16 -6.44 7.06
C THR A 37 -15.09 -5.39 7.36
N GLY A 38 -15.47 -4.10 7.48
CA GLY A 38 -14.55 -3.01 7.83
C GLY A 38 -13.65 -2.52 6.69
N TYR A 39 -13.76 -3.10 5.49
CA TYR A 39 -13.01 -2.72 4.28
C TYR A 39 -13.77 -3.14 3.02
N ASP A 40 -13.41 -2.52 1.88
CA ASP A 40 -13.91 -2.90 0.56
C ASP A 40 -13.08 -4.08 -0.01
N PRO A 41 -13.66 -5.29 -0.18
CA PRO A 41 -12.94 -6.44 -0.72
C PRO A 41 -12.39 -6.23 -2.12
N ALA A 42 -13.05 -5.43 -2.96
CA ALA A 42 -12.57 -5.12 -4.30
C ALA A 42 -11.33 -4.22 -4.24
N VAL A 43 -11.27 -3.26 -3.32
CA VAL A 43 -10.08 -2.42 -3.12
C VAL A 43 -8.93 -3.27 -2.56
N TRP A 44 -9.22 -4.15 -1.60
CA TRP A 44 -8.22 -5.07 -1.05
C TRP A 44 -7.59 -5.96 -2.13
N SER A 45 -8.40 -6.55 -3.01
CA SER A 45 -7.90 -7.34 -4.15
C SER A 45 -7.11 -6.48 -5.14
N GLN A 46 -7.55 -5.26 -5.44
CA GLN A 46 -6.80 -4.34 -6.32
C GLN A 46 -5.40 -4.03 -5.77
N MET A 47 -5.25 -3.85 -4.46
CA MET A 47 -3.94 -3.65 -3.83
C MET A 47 -3.01 -4.84 -4.06
N ALA A 48 -3.55 -6.06 -4.07
CA ALA A 48 -2.75 -7.27 -4.29
C ALA A 48 -2.42 -7.45 -5.78
N GLU A 49 -3.42 -7.35 -6.64
CA GLU A 49 -3.32 -7.71 -8.05
C GLU A 49 -2.63 -6.63 -8.90
N GLN A 50 -2.87 -5.35 -8.60
CA GLN A 50 -2.34 -4.23 -9.40
C GLN A 50 -1.04 -3.66 -8.83
N LEU A 51 -0.91 -3.68 -7.50
CA LEU A 51 0.22 -3.06 -6.81
C LEU A 51 1.14 -4.06 -6.10
N GLY A 52 0.72 -5.30 -5.89
CA GLY A 52 1.54 -6.32 -5.23
C GLY A 52 1.78 -6.09 -3.73
N LEU A 53 1.01 -5.22 -3.07
CA LEU A 53 1.36 -4.72 -1.72
C LEU A 53 1.39 -5.83 -0.66
N GLN A 54 0.49 -6.82 -0.75
CA GLN A 54 0.38 -7.92 0.21
C GLN A 54 1.55 -8.91 0.11
N GLY A 55 2.21 -8.98 -1.06
CA GLY A 55 3.39 -9.81 -1.30
C GLY A 55 4.71 -9.04 -1.19
N LEU A 56 4.66 -7.75 -0.87
CA LEU A 56 5.81 -6.85 -1.05
C LEU A 56 7.07 -7.31 -0.31
N ALA A 57 6.94 -7.60 0.99
CA ALA A 57 8.04 -8.06 1.84
C ALA A 57 8.13 -9.59 1.96
N ILE A 58 7.38 -10.31 1.13
CA ILE A 58 7.46 -11.76 1.07
C ILE A 58 8.62 -12.12 0.13
N PRO A 59 9.51 -13.06 0.49
CA PRO A 59 10.58 -13.51 -0.40
C PRO A 59 10.06 -14.02 -1.75
N GLU A 60 10.84 -13.81 -2.81
CA GLU A 60 10.47 -14.20 -4.18
C GLU A 60 10.20 -15.72 -4.32
N GLU A 61 10.88 -16.56 -3.54
CA GLU A 61 10.65 -18.02 -3.53
C GLU A 61 9.23 -18.42 -3.10
N PHE A 62 8.52 -17.52 -2.42
CA PHE A 62 7.12 -17.68 -2.04
C PHE A 62 6.15 -16.87 -2.91
N GLY A 63 6.63 -16.28 -4.02
CA GLY A 63 5.83 -15.49 -4.94
C GLY A 63 5.63 -14.02 -4.51
N GLY A 64 6.45 -13.51 -3.60
CA GLY A 64 6.48 -12.10 -3.23
C GLY A 64 7.48 -11.27 -4.04
N SER A 65 7.63 -10.01 -3.66
CA SER A 65 8.55 -9.05 -4.33
C SER A 65 9.92 -8.93 -3.66
N GLY A 66 10.14 -9.56 -2.50
CA GLY A 66 11.44 -9.58 -1.82
C GLY A 66 11.92 -8.23 -1.27
N PHE A 67 11.06 -7.21 -1.19
CA PHE A 67 11.43 -5.91 -0.63
C PHE A 67 11.61 -5.96 0.89
N GLY A 68 12.20 -4.89 1.44
CA GLY A 68 12.54 -4.80 2.85
C GLY A 68 11.60 -3.93 3.67
N PHE A 69 12.04 -3.66 4.90
CA PHE A 69 11.28 -2.82 5.84
C PHE A 69 11.16 -1.35 5.40
N ILE A 70 12.09 -0.84 4.59
CA ILE A 70 12.04 0.56 4.15
C ILE A 70 10.86 0.76 3.19
N GLU A 71 10.67 -0.14 2.23
CA GLU A 71 9.54 -0.09 1.30
C GLU A 71 8.20 -0.29 2.03
N LEU A 72 8.15 -1.18 3.03
CA LEU A 72 6.98 -1.31 3.91
C LEU A 72 6.67 0.00 4.65
N VAL A 73 7.68 0.68 5.19
CA VAL A 73 7.50 1.97 5.88
C VAL A 73 6.93 3.02 4.91
N VAL A 74 7.45 3.09 3.69
CA VAL A 74 6.94 4.01 2.66
C VAL A 74 5.44 3.77 2.42
N ILE A 75 5.02 2.50 2.27
CA ILE A 75 3.62 2.15 2.04
C ILE A 75 2.75 2.50 3.25
N PHE A 76 3.17 2.12 4.46
CA PHE A 76 2.38 2.37 5.66
C PHE A 76 2.28 3.85 6.02
N GLU A 77 3.31 4.66 5.73
CA GLU A 77 3.24 6.11 5.88
C GLU A 77 2.15 6.71 4.98
N GLU A 78 2.06 6.28 3.73
CA GLU A 78 1.00 6.75 2.83
C GLU A 78 -0.40 6.22 3.20
N MET A 79 -0.50 5.01 3.77
CA MET A 79 -1.77 4.47 4.27
C MET A 79 -2.32 5.21 5.49
N GLY A 80 -1.45 5.76 6.34
CA GLY A 80 -1.85 6.44 7.58
C GLY A 80 -2.06 7.94 7.47
N ARG A 81 -1.87 8.53 6.27
CA ARG A 81 -1.96 9.97 6.01
C ARG A 81 -3.40 10.46 5.92
#